data_AF-A0A1Y1LDY7-F1
#
_entry.id   AF-A0A1Y1LDY7-F1
#
_cell.length_a   1.000
_cell.length_b   1.000
_cell.length_c   1.000
_cell.angle_alpha   90.00
_cell.angle_beta   90.00
_cell.angle_gamma   90.00
#
_symmetry.space_group_name_H-M   'P 1'
#
loop_
_entity.id
_entity.type
_entity.pdbx_description
1 polymer ?
#
loop_
_entity_poly.entity_id
_entity_poly.type
_entity_poly.pdbx_seq_one_letter_code
_entity_poly.pdbx_strand_id
1 'polypeptide(L)'
;MRFEYVFVVIFVSGVLNSKVSGEPSGYLKYVLDILGDVVQNETNGIGIKCRRHLDYYQTGLETNRFWALQMFDATSKLPSGIGTGNTADLGSFEECIEVNQRIDSSNSLRGRYCFGETSMNLKEINATITLKLASCLPDSCSTADASTIYKYFGLNISFPENLCQTFADRDKLRFGISEYCGVVFFGIFALVIAASTTYDIYLYTTESQVKHQALVAFSILKNGKKLIAIENNAKQITCMNGIRVISTMWIILDHRYSVQFYFPLWNNFYKETWTRSAGNMFMINAQMAVDTFFLLSGILVTYVYLWSAEKSTSFHIFKFYLHRFLSFSD
;
A
#
# COMPACT_ATOMS: atom_id res chain seq x y z
N MET A 1 -5.48 3.36 -38.18
CA MET A 1 -6.61 4.32 -38.18
C MET A 1 -8.03 3.69 -38.16
N ARG A 2 -8.22 2.37 -37.95
CA ARG A 2 -9.56 1.74 -37.85
C ARG A 2 -9.88 1.08 -36.49
N PHE A 3 -8.93 0.99 -35.56
CA PHE A 3 -9.13 0.35 -34.25
C PHE A 3 -9.67 1.29 -33.15
N GLU A 4 -9.43 2.60 -33.25
CA GLU A 4 -9.99 3.57 -32.29
C GLU A 4 -11.52 3.65 -32.36
N TYR A 5 -12.12 3.36 -33.52
CA TYR A 5 -13.57 3.42 -33.69
C TYR A 5 -14.32 2.29 -32.97
N VAL A 6 -13.73 1.09 -32.81
CA VAL A 6 -14.41 -0.03 -32.13
C VAL A 6 -14.45 0.18 -30.61
N PHE A 7 -13.38 0.72 -30.02
CA PHE A 7 -13.32 1.00 -28.58
C PHE A 7 -14.16 2.24 -28.18
N VAL A 8 -14.18 3.28 -29.02
CA VAL A 8 -14.96 4.50 -28.76
C VAL A 8 -16.45 4.26 -28.95
N VAL A 9 -16.88 3.38 -29.87
CA VAL A 9 -18.32 3.08 -30.07
C VAL A 9 -18.92 2.33 -28.89
N ILE A 10 -18.17 1.50 -28.17
CA ILE A 10 -18.65 0.81 -26.95
C ILE A 10 -18.89 1.81 -25.80
N PHE A 11 -18.05 2.84 -25.67
CA PHE A 11 -18.20 3.85 -24.61
C PHE A 11 -19.19 4.97 -24.95
N VAL A 12 -19.26 5.41 -26.21
CA VAL A 12 -20.10 6.57 -26.58
C VAL A 12 -21.57 6.18 -26.78
N SER A 13 -21.87 4.95 -27.20
CA SER A 13 -23.26 4.51 -27.38
C SER A 13 -24.01 4.28 -26.06
N GLY A 14 -23.30 4.10 -24.94
CA GLY A 14 -23.90 3.83 -23.63
C GLY A 14 -24.32 5.07 -22.83
N VAL A 15 -23.84 6.27 -23.20
CA VAL A 15 -24.03 7.48 -22.39
C VAL A 15 -25.19 8.36 -22.88
N LEU A 16 -25.71 8.15 -24.10
CA LEU A 16 -26.70 9.05 -24.72
C LEU A 16 -28.16 8.57 -24.72
N ASN A 17 -28.51 7.49 -24.02
CA ASN A 17 -29.92 7.05 -23.98
C ASN A 17 -30.43 6.70 -22.57
N SER A 18 -30.01 7.47 -21.56
CA SER A 18 -30.65 7.45 -20.25
C SER A 18 -31.98 8.22 -20.29
N LYS A 19 -32.97 7.69 -21.01
CA LYS A 19 -34.37 8.10 -20.84
C LYS A 19 -35.34 6.95 -21.19
N VAL A 20 -36.00 6.44 -20.14
CA VAL A 20 -37.38 5.90 -20.12
C VAL A 20 -37.61 4.38 -20.39
N SER A 21 -36.86 3.43 -19.81
CA SER A 21 -37.35 2.02 -19.83
C SER A 21 -36.94 1.06 -18.70
N GLY A 22 -36.16 1.45 -17.68
CA GLY A 22 -35.78 0.52 -16.60
C GLY A 22 -34.98 -0.71 -17.05
N GLU A 23 -34.56 -0.79 -18.31
CA GLU A 23 -33.68 -1.82 -18.83
C GLU A 23 -32.20 -1.49 -18.52
N PRO A 24 -31.37 -2.50 -18.19
CA PRO A 24 -29.94 -2.29 -18.07
C PRO A 24 -29.36 -1.83 -19.40
N SER A 25 -28.63 -0.71 -19.40
CA SER A 25 -27.99 -0.14 -20.59
C SER A 25 -26.48 -0.05 -20.42
N GLY A 26 -25.73 -0.19 -21.53
CA GLY A 26 -24.28 -0.05 -21.54
C GLY A 26 -23.54 -1.27 -20.98
N TYR A 27 -22.50 -1.03 -20.17
CA TYR A 27 -21.61 -2.08 -19.66
C TYR A 27 -22.32 -3.13 -18.79
N LEU A 28 -23.33 -2.73 -18.01
CA LEU A 28 -24.10 -3.67 -17.20
C LEU A 28 -24.87 -4.68 -18.06
N LYS A 29 -25.43 -4.25 -19.20
CA LYS A 29 -26.11 -5.14 -20.15
C LYS A 29 -25.14 -6.16 -20.74
N TYR A 30 -23.95 -5.69 -21.16
CA TYR A 30 -22.90 -6.57 -21.66
C TYR A 30 -22.48 -7.64 -20.64
N VAL A 31 -22.38 -7.26 -19.35
CA VAL A 31 -22.09 -8.20 -18.27
C VAL A 31 -23.23 -9.19 -18.06
N LEU A 32 -24.48 -8.73 -18.09
CA LEU A 32 -25.65 -9.60 -17.98
C LEU A 32 -25.74 -10.62 -19.13
N ASP A 33 -25.50 -10.19 -20.37
CA ASP A 33 -25.52 -11.07 -21.54
C ASP A 33 -24.48 -12.18 -21.41
N ILE A 34 -23.26 -11.85 -20.99
CA ILE A 34 -22.18 -12.83 -20.77
C ILE A 34 -22.47 -13.76 -19.60
N LEU A 35 -22.99 -13.23 -18.49
CA LEU A 35 -23.40 -14.07 -17.36
C LEU A 35 -24.49 -15.07 -17.79
N GLY A 36 -25.44 -14.63 -18.62
CA GLY A 36 -26.44 -15.49 -19.25
C GLY A 36 -25.81 -16.62 -20.06
N ASP A 37 -24.87 -16.30 -20.96
CA ASP A 37 -24.17 -17.30 -21.78
C ASP A 37 -23.40 -18.33 -20.92
N VAL A 38 -22.77 -17.86 -19.84
CA VAL A 38 -22.03 -18.70 -18.88
C VAL A 38 -22.99 -19.64 -18.13
N VAL A 39 -24.11 -19.11 -17.65
CA VAL A 39 -25.11 -19.86 -16.88
C VAL A 39 -25.87 -20.86 -17.76
N GLN A 40 -26.08 -20.56 -19.04
CA GLN A 40 -26.77 -21.46 -19.97
C GLN A 40 -25.88 -22.58 -20.52
N ASN A 41 -24.56 -22.37 -20.66
CA ASN A 41 -23.69 -23.39 -21.24
C ASN A 41 -23.28 -24.46 -20.21
N GLU A 42 -23.98 -25.59 -20.14
CA GLU A 42 -23.69 -26.68 -19.19
C GLU A 42 -22.34 -27.38 -19.40
N THR A 43 -21.72 -27.23 -20.58
CA THR A 43 -20.48 -27.93 -20.94
C THR A 43 -19.20 -27.18 -20.57
N ASN A 44 -19.32 -25.96 -20.02
CA ASN A 44 -18.18 -25.09 -19.72
C ASN A 44 -17.35 -25.52 -18.49
N GLY A 45 -17.70 -26.64 -17.82
CA GLY A 45 -16.96 -27.18 -16.69
C GLY A 45 -17.15 -26.43 -15.37
N ILE A 46 -18.07 -25.46 -15.30
CA ILE A 46 -18.34 -24.69 -14.07
C ILE A 46 -19.12 -25.54 -13.07
N GLY A 47 -18.70 -25.51 -11.81
CA GLY A 47 -19.36 -26.23 -10.72
C GLY A 47 -20.85 -25.88 -10.57
N ILE A 48 -21.70 -26.91 -10.32
CA ILE A 48 -23.16 -26.76 -10.23
C ILE A 48 -23.59 -25.71 -9.19
N LYS A 49 -22.90 -25.67 -8.04
CA LYS A 49 -23.16 -24.67 -6.99
C LYS A 49 -22.82 -23.25 -7.44
N CYS A 50 -21.67 -23.07 -8.10
CA CYS A 50 -21.26 -21.78 -8.67
C CYS A 50 -22.28 -21.30 -9.71
N ARG A 51 -22.69 -22.17 -10.65
CA ARG A 51 -23.70 -21.84 -11.66
C ARG A 51 -25.01 -21.35 -11.04
N ARG A 52 -25.53 -22.03 -10.03
CA ARG A 52 -26.76 -21.62 -9.34
C ARG A 52 -26.60 -20.26 -8.63
N HIS A 53 -25.44 -20.00 -8.04
CA HIS A 53 -25.17 -18.69 -7.42
C HIS A 53 -24.96 -17.59 -8.46
N LEU A 54 -24.40 -17.90 -9.63
CA LEU A 54 -24.28 -16.97 -10.76
C LEU A 54 -25.65 -16.62 -11.36
N ASP A 55 -26.55 -17.60 -11.48
CA ASP A 55 -27.94 -17.38 -11.92
C ASP A 55 -28.70 -16.46 -10.95
N TYR A 56 -28.55 -16.72 -9.64
CA TYR A 56 -29.10 -15.84 -8.61
C TYR A 56 -28.49 -14.44 -8.63
N TYR A 57 -27.18 -14.35 -8.88
CA TYR A 57 -26.46 -13.08 -9.05
C TYR A 57 -26.94 -12.30 -10.28
N GLN A 58 -27.11 -12.96 -11.43
CA GLN A 58 -27.66 -12.36 -12.64
C GLN A 58 -29.07 -11.81 -12.38
N THR A 59 -29.95 -12.60 -11.77
CA THR A 59 -31.30 -12.16 -11.39
C THR A 59 -31.25 -10.97 -10.42
N GLY A 60 -30.28 -10.96 -9.50
CA GLY A 60 -30.04 -9.84 -8.59
C GLY A 60 -29.64 -8.55 -9.30
N LEU A 61 -28.81 -8.64 -10.35
CA LEU A 61 -28.43 -7.51 -11.19
C LEU A 61 -29.62 -7.00 -12.02
N GLU A 62 -30.39 -7.89 -12.63
CA GLU A 62 -31.59 -7.54 -13.41
C GLU A 62 -32.65 -6.83 -12.55
N THR A 63 -32.79 -7.25 -11.29
CA THR A 63 -33.74 -6.66 -10.33
C THR A 63 -33.15 -5.50 -9.51
N ASN A 64 -31.96 -4.99 -9.88
CA ASN A 64 -31.27 -3.88 -9.22
C ASN A 64 -31.12 -4.05 -7.69
N ARG A 65 -30.79 -5.26 -7.24
CA ARG A 65 -30.56 -5.52 -5.82
C ARG A 65 -29.22 -4.93 -5.38
N PHE A 66 -29.22 -4.25 -4.23
CA PHE A 66 -28.03 -3.60 -3.69
C PHE A 66 -26.82 -4.54 -3.60
N TRP A 67 -26.99 -5.74 -3.06
CA TRP A 67 -25.91 -6.70 -2.90
C TRP A 67 -25.29 -7.17 -4.22
N ALA A 68 -26.10 -7.25 -5.28
CA ALA A 68 -25.63 -7.64 -6.60
C ALA A 68 -24.88 -6.47 -7.25
N LEU A 69 -25.43 -5.26 -7.14
CA LEU A 69 -24.75 -4.04 -7.57
C LEU A 69 -23.43 -3.81 -6.82
N GLN A 70 -23.38 -4.15 -5.53
CA GLN A 70 -22.19 -4.11 -4.68
C GLN A 70 -21.11 -5.08 -5.19
N MET A 71 -21.45 -6.35 -5.49
CA MET A 71 -20.50 -7.29 -6.09
C MET A 71 -20.01 -6.83 -7.46
N PHE A 72 -20.90 -6.26 -8.27
CA PHE A 72 -20.57 -5.73 -9.59
C PHE A 72 -19.64 -4.53 -9.49
N ASP A 73 -19.90 -3.59 -8.57
CA ASP A 73 -19.06 -2.42 -8.38
C ASP A 73 -17.68 -2.80 -7.81
N ALA A 74 -17.64 -3.80 -6.93
CA ALA A 74 -16.42 -4.31 -6.34
C ALA A 74 -15.49 -5.04 -7.32
N THR A 75 -16.01 -5.50 -8.45
CA THR A 75 -15.22 -6.12 -9.52
C THR A 75 -14.43 -5.07 -10.29
N SER A 76 -13.19 -5.39 -10.67
CA SER A 76 -12.38 -4.47 -11.46
C SER A 76 -12.99 -4.19 -12.82
N LYS A 77 -12.93 -2.92 -13.21
CA LYS A 77 -13.22 -2.48 -14.58
C LYS A 77 -11.93 -2.47 -15.38
N LEU A 78 -12.03 -2.34 -16.70
CA LEU A 78 -10.84 -2.10 -17.52
C LEU A 78 -10.19 -0.77 -17.11
N PRO A 79 -8.90 -0.74 -16.73
CA PRO A 79 -8.26 0.47 -16.25
C PRO A 79 -8.23 1.53 -17.35
N SER A 80 -8.58 2.76 -16.99
CA SER A 80 -8.41 3.90 -17.89
C SER A 80 -6.92 4.25 -18.01
N GLY A 81 -6.46 4.56 -19.22
CA GLY A 81 -5.07 4.94 -19.45
C GLY A 81 -4.10 3.78 -19.69
N ILE A 82 -4.57 2.62 -20.17
CA ILE A 82 -3.70 1.51 -20.62
C ILE A 82 -2.62 2.01 -21.59
N GLY A 83 -2.98 2.93 -22.50
CA GLY A 83 -2.03 3.56 -23.44
C GLY A 83 -0.95 4.44 -22.79
N THR A 84 -1.10 4.82 -21.52
CA THR A 84 -0.05 5.49 -20.72
C THR A 84 0.61 4.54 -19.72
N GLY A 85 0.29 3.25 -19.78
CA GLY A 85 0.83 2.22 -18.91
C GLY A 85 0.05 2.02 -17.60
N ASN A 86 -1.24 2.39 -17.52
CA ASN A 86 -2.08 1.94 -16.42
C ASN A 86 -2.47 0.48 -16.64
N THR A 87 -1.87 -0.43 -15.88
CA THR A 87 -2.02 -1.88 -16.09
C THR A 87 -2.65 -2.61 -14.92
N ALA A 88 -3.15 -1.89 -13.90
CA ALA A 88 -3.73 -2.53 -12.73
C ALA A 88 -5.00 -1.82 -12.28
N ASP A 89 -6.05 -2.60 -12.06
CA ASP A 89 -7.21 -2.18 -11.28
C ASP A 89 -7.41 -3.18 -10.15
N LEU A 90 -7.53 -2.68 -8.92
CA LEU A 90 -7.64 -3.51 -7.72
C LEU A 90 -9.09 -3.82 -7.35
N GLY A 91 -10.06 -3.13 -7.94
CA GLY A 91 -11.46 -3.25 -7.49
C GLY A 91 -11.63 -2.87 -6.01
N SER A 92 -12.75 -3.28 -5.42
CA SER A 92 -13.10 -2.96 -4.03
C SER A 92 -13.03 -4.24 -3.18
N PHE A 93 -11.88 -4.47 -2.54
CA PHE A 93 -11.63 -5.69 -1.76
C PHE A 93 -12.64 -5.88 -0.62
N GLU A 94 -12.75 -4.87 0.25
CA GLU A 94 -13.58 -4.95 1.47
C GLU A 94 -15.06 -5.10 1.12
N GLU A 95 -15.51 -4.33 0.13
CA GLU A 95 -16.88 -4.35 -0.35
C GLU A 95 -17.27 -5.72 -0.91
N CYS A 96 -16.37 -6.40 -1.62
CA CYS A 96 -16.63 -7.74 -2.14
C CYS A 96 -16.81 -8.77 -1.01
N ILE A 97 -15.86 -8.84 -0.08
CA ILE A 97 -15.88 -9.89 0.95
C ILE A 97 -16.97 -9.67 2.01
N GLU A 98 -17.48 -8.44 2.15
CA GLU A 98 -18.56 -8.12 3.09
C GLU A 98 -19.94 -8.58 2.57
N VAL A 99 -20.08 -8.87 1.28
CA VAL A 99 -21.33 -9.37 0.71
C VAL A 99 -21.71 -10.71 1.34
N ASN A 100 -22.87 -10.73 1.99
CA ASN A 100 -23.47 -11.93 2.57
C ASN A 100 -24.99 -11.91 2.37
N GLN A 101 -25.48 -12.77 1.50
CA GLN A 101 -26.89 -12.86 1.15
C GLN A 101 -27.45 -14.24 1.44
N ARG A 102 -28.60 -14.27 2.12
CA ARG A 102 -29.30 -15.52 2.40
C ARG A 102 -30.21 -15.85 1.21
N ILE A 103 -29.96 -16.97 0.56
CA ILE A 103 -30.82 -17.52 -0.49
C ILE A 103 -31.93 -18.34 0.17
N ASP A 104 -31.55 -19.30 1.02
CA ASP A 104 -32.45 -20.17 1.78
C ASP A 104 -32.00 -20.29 3.24
N SER A 105 -32.75 -21.00 4.07
CA SER A 105 -32.39 -21.34 5.45
C SER A 105 -31.04 -22.08 5.60
N SER A 106 -30.54 -22.73 4.55
CA SER A 106 -29.26 -23.45 4.55
C SER A 106 -28.23 -22.93 3.53
N ASN A 107 -28.62 -22.03 2.62
CA ASN A 107 -27.75 -21.56 1.53
C ASN A 107 -27.57 -20.05 1.64
N SER A 108 -26.33 -19.61 1.82
CA SER A 108 -25.94 -18.20 1.71
C SER A 108 -24.96 -18.03 0.57
N LEU A 109 -25.12 -16.96 -0.20
CA LEU A 109 -24.14 -16.46 -1.15
C LEU A 109 -23.22 -15.48 -0.44
N ARG A 110 -21.91 -15.71 -0.49
CA ARG A 110 -20.91 -14.77 0.00
C ARG A 110 -20.02 -14.32 -1.15
N GLY A 111 -19.50 -13.10 -1.06
CA GLY A 111 -18.49 -12.63 -2.01
C GLY A 111 -17.12 -13.27 -1.74
N ARG A 112 -16.44 -13.62 -2.83
CA ARG A 112 -15.04 -14.04 -2.87
C ARG A 112 -14.29 -13.11 -3.80
N TYR A 113 -13.34 -12.39 -3.22
CA TYR A 113 -12.45 -11.52 -3.96
C TYR A 113 -11.27 -12.34 -4.49
N CYS A 114 -10.94 -12.18 -5.76
CA CYS A 114 -9.81 -12.84 -6.40
C CYS A 114 -9.00 -11.85 -7.23
N PHE A 115 -7.70 -11.72 -6.97
CA PHE A 115 -6.81 -10.89 -7.77
C PHE A 115 -5.99 -11.74 -8.74
N GLY A 116 -6.03 -11.40 -10.03
CA GLY A 116 -5.41 -12.17 -11.09
C GLY A 116 -4.68 -11.31 -12.11
N GLU A 117 -3.96 -11.97 -13.00
CA GLU A 117 -3.21 -11.33 -14.07
C GLU A 117 -3.47 -11.98 -15.43
N THR A 118 -3.44 -11.17 -16.48
CA THR A 118 -3.57 -11.60 -17.87
C THR A 118 -2.59 -10.84 -18.75
N SER A 119 -2.00 -11.53 -19.71
CA SER A 119 -1.07 -10.93 -20.66
C SER A 119 -1.73 -10.79 -22.03
N MET A 120 -1.70 -9.57 -22.57
CA MET A 120 -2.16 -9.27 -23.92
C MET A 120 -0.95 -8.97 -24.81
N ASN A 121 -0.83 -9.72 -25.90
CA ASN A 121 0.20 -9.47 -26.91
C ASN A 121 -0.34 -8.51 -27.97
N LEU A 122 0.19 -7.29 -27.99
CA LEU A 122 -0.09 -6.32 -29.04
C LEU A 122 0.85 -6.60 -30.21
N LYS A 123 0.34 -7.35 -31.19
CA LYS A 123 1.08 -7.76 -32.40
C LYS A 123 1.62 -6.57 -33.20
N GLU A 124 0.93 -5.43 -33.19
CA GLU A 124 1.35 -4.25 -33.97
C GLU A 124 2.64 -3.59 -33.43
N ILE A 125 2.93 -3.74 -32.13
CA ILE A 125 4.08 -3.08 -31.48
C ILE A 125 5.05 -4.07 -30.81
N ASN A 126 4.87 -5.38 -31.03
CA ASN A 126 5.63 -6.45 -30.38
C ASN A 126 5.77 -6.25 -28.85
N ALA A 127 4.72 -5.74 -28.21
CA ALA A 127 4.69 -5.49 -26.78
C ALA A 127 3.69 -6.40 -26.10
N THR A 128 4.06 -6.91 -24.93
CA THR A 128 3.18 -7.66 -24.03
C THR A 128 2.77 -6.77 -22.88
N ILE A 129 1.47 -6.50 -22.76
CA ILE A 129 0.91 -5.74 -21.63
C ILE A 129 0.33 -6.75 -20.65
N THR A 130 0.83 -6.73 -19.41
CA THR A 130 0.28 -7.57 -18.32
C THR A 130 -0.71 -6.74 -17.52
N LEU A 131 -2.00 -7.06 -17.63
CA LEU A 131 -3.06 -6.45 -16.85
C LEU A 131 -3.27 -7.22 -15.56
N LYS A 132 -3.42 -6.50 -14.45
CA LYS A 132 -3.78 -7.03 -13.14
C LYS A 132 -5.19 -6.58 -12.79
N LEU A 133 -6.08 -7.51 -12.55
CA LEU A 133 -7.51 -7.26 -12.37
C LEU A 133 -8.04 -8.07 -11.19
N ALA A 134 -8.96 -7.48 -10.44
CA ALA A 134 -9.71 -8.16 -9.41
C ALA A 134 -11.09 -8.61 -9.90
N SER A 135 -11.55 -9.71 -9.33
CA SER A 135 -12.89 -10.25 -9.55
C SER A 135 -13.62 -10.42 -8.23
N CYS A 136 -14.90 -10.03 -8.18
CA CYS A 136 -15.80 -10.40 -7.11
C CYS A 136 -16.83 -11.40 -7.62
N LEU A 137 -16.68 -12.66 -7.22
CA LEU A 137 -17.58 -13.75 -7.59
C LEU A 137 -18.14 -14.43 -6.33
N PRO A 138 -19.21 -15.23 -6.45
CA PRO A 138 -19.68 -16.03 -5.33
C PRO A 138 -18.59 -16.97 -4.79
N ASP A 139 -18.55 -17.15 -3.48
CA ASP A 139 -17.64 -18.06 -2.76
C ASP A 139 -17.70 -19.52 -3.20
N SER A 140 -18.84 -19.93 -3.73
CA SER A 140 -19.05 -21.23 -4.38
C SER A 140 -18.22 -21.46 -5.64
N CYS A 141 -17.66 -20.40 -6.24
CA CYS A 141 -16.86 -20.47 -7.45
C CYS A 141 -15.37 -20.68 -7.12
N SER A 142 -14.76 -21.65 -7.78
CA SER A 142 -13.32 -21.92 -7.70
C SER A 142 -12.51 -20.95 -8.56
N THR A 143 -11.19 -20.91 -8.38
CA THR A 143 -10.29 -20.14 -9.26
C THR A 143 -10.36 -20.59 -10.71
N ALA A 144 -10.56 -21.89 -10.96
CA ALA A 144 -10.77 -22.43 -12.30
C ALA A 144 -12.10 -21.97 -12.92
N ASP A 145 -13.17 -21.91 -12.12
CA ASP A 145 -14.47 -21.36 -12.56
C ASP A 145 -14.30 -19.88 -12.93
N ALA A 146 -13.65 -19.09 -12.06
CA ALA A 146 -13.39 -17.67 -12.29
C ALA A 146 -12.62 -17.44 -13.60
N SER A 147 -11.50 -18.15 -13.80
CA SER A 147 -10.74 -18.07 -15.06
C SER A 147 -11.58 -18.46 -16.27
N THR A 148 -12.52 -19.39 -16.13
CA THR A 148 -13.41 -19.80 -17.22
C THR A 148 -14.44 -18.72 -17.53
N ILE A 149 -15.01 -18.07 -16.53
CA ILE A 149 -15.95 -16.95 -16.68
C ILE A 149 -15.29 -15.81 -17.47
N TYR A 150 -14.07 -15.42 -17.10
CA TYR A 150 -13.35 -14.34 -17.81
C TYR A 150 -12.99 -14.67 -19.27
N LYS A 151 -12.90 -15.96 -19.64
CA LYS A 151 -12.73 -16.34 -21.06
C LYS A 151 -13.93 -15.95 -21.91
N TYR A 152 -15.15 -15.96 -21.36
CA TYR A 152 -16.35 -15.46 -22.07
C TYR A 152 -16.30 -13.94 -22.27
N PHE A 153 -15.66 -13.21 -21.34
CA PHE A 153 -15.32 -11.79 -21.52
C PHE A 153 -14.15 -11.56 -22.50
N GLY A 154 -13.60 -12.62 -23.12
CA GLY A 154 -12.46 -12.53 -24.03
C GLY A 154 -11.11 -12.34 -23.34
N LEU A 155 -11.04 -12.58 -22.03
CA LEU A 155 -9.84 -12.40 -21.20
C LEU A 155 -9.34 -13.74 -20.65
N ASN A 156 -8.06 -14.05 -20.84
CA ASN A 156 -7.45 -15.28 -20.30
C ASN A 156 -6.75 -14.98 -18.98
N ILE A 157 -7.53 -14.69 -17.93
CA ILE A 157 -7.03 -14.31 -16.61
C ILE A 157 -6.68 -15.55 -15.79
N SER A 158 -5.49 -15.56 -15.19
CA SER A 158 -5.07 -16.55 -14.21
C SER A 158 -5.28 -16.00 -12.80
N PHE A 159 -6.08 -16.70 -11.98
CA PHE A 159 -6.30 -16.37 -10.57
C PHE A 159 -5.58 -17.38 -9.69
N PRO A 160 -4.48 -17.01 -9.01
CA PRO A 160 -3.80 -17.90 -8.09
C PRO A 160 -4.57 -17.97 -6.75
N GLU A 161 -4.69 -19.17 -6.19
CA GLU A 161 -5.54 -19.45 -5.02
C GLU A 161 -5.17 -18.61 -3.78
N ASN A 162 -3.90 -18.27 -3.61
CA ASN A 162 -3.40 -17.45 -2.50
C ASN A 162 -3.80 -15.97 -2.59
N LEU A 163 -4.24 -15.50 -3.76
CA LEU A 163 -4.76 -14.14 -3.97
C LEU A 163 -6.29 -14.10 -4.01
N CYS A 164 -6.94 -15.20 -3.64
CA CYS A 164 -8.38 -15.28 -3.49
C CYS A 164 -8.76 -15.36 -2.00
N GLN A 165 -9.65 -14.49 -1.55
CA GLN A 165 -10.02 -14.37 -0.13
C GLN A 165 -11.53 -14.19 0.03
N THR A 166 -12.03 -14.74 1.14
CA THR A 166 -13.42 -14.62 1.58
C THR A 166 -13.50 -13.92 2.93
N PHE A 167 -14.71 -13.61 3.40
CA PHE A 167 -14.90 -13.07 4.76
C PHE A 167 -14.25 -13.93 5.85
N ALA A 168 -14.26 -15.25 5.71
CA ALA A 168 -13.67 -16.17 6.70
C ALA A 168 -12.14 -16.10 6.76
N ASP A 169 -11.49 -15.58 5.71
CA ASP A 169 -10.05 -15.39 5.67
C ASP A 169 -9.61 -14.09 6.36
N ARG A 170 -10.53 -13.14 6.57
CA ARG A 170 -10.27 -11.91 7.34
C ARG A 170 -9.84 -12.23 8.76
N ASP A 171 -10.49 -13.19 9.40
CA ASP A 171 -10.17 -13.59 10.78
C ASP A 171 -8.86 -14.41 10.88
N LYS A 172 -8.33 -14.86 9.74
CA LYS A 172 -7.00 -15.48 9.64
C LYS A 172 -5.87 -14.46 9.53
N LEU A 173 -6.20 -13.16 9.36
CA LEU A 173 -5.24 -12.06 9.43
C LEU A 173 -4.81 -11.84 10.89
N ARG A 174 -4.19 -12.86 11.46
CA ARG A 174 -3.57 -12.81 12.76
C ARG A 174 -2.30 -11.99 12.61
N PHE A 175 -2.15 -10.99 13.48
CA PHE A 175 -0.87 -10.30 13.66
C PHE A 175 0.23 -11.36 13.73
N GLY A 176 1.21 -11.26 12.85
CA GLY A 176 2.37 -12.12 12.92
C GLY A 176 3.10 -11.92 14.25
N ILE A 177 3.99 -12.86 14.57
CA ILE A 177 4.80 -12.79 15.78
C ILE A 177 5.60 -11.47 15.80
N SER A 178 6.08 -11.02 14.63
CA SER A 178 6.77 -9.74 14.44
C SER A 178 5.93 -8.54 14.86
N GLU A 179 4.67 -8.49 14.41
CA GLU A 179 3.75 -7.40 14.67
C GLU A 179 3.37 -7.39 16.14
N TYR A 180 3.09 -8.55 16.73
CA TYR A 180 2.82 -8.67 18.16
C TYR A 180 4.01 -8.20 19.01
N CYS A 181 5.23 -8.66 18.68
CA CYS A 181 6.46 -8.20 19.33
C CYS A 181 6.63 -6.68 19.20
N GLY A 182 6.33 -6.11 18.03
CA GLY A 182 6.37 -4.68 17.79
C GLY A 182 5.38 -3.91 18.66
N VAL A 183 4.11 -4.33 18.69
CA VAL A 183 3.07 -3.70 19.52
C VAL A 183 3.43 -3.75 21.00
N VAL A 184 3.93 -4.90 21.49
CA VAL A 184 4.36 -5.04 22.89
C VAL A 184 5.56 -4.14 23.17
N PHE A 185 6.57 -4.12 22.30
CA PHE A 185 7.76 -3.29 22.46
C PHE A 185 7.42 -1.80 22.53
N PHE A 186 6.68 -1.29 21.53
CA PHE A 186 6.27 0.12 21.51
C PHE A 186 5.28 0.46 22.62
N GLY A 187 4.42 -0.49 23.02
CA GLY A 187 3.53 -0.34 24.17
C GLY A 187 4.29 -0.18 25.47
N ILE A 188 5.28 -1.03 25.74
CA ILE A 188 6.15 -0.91 26.93
C ILE A 188 6.92 0.41 26.89
N PHE A 189 7.48 0.77 25.74
CA PHE A 189 8.21 2.03 25.58
C PHE A 189 7.32 3.25 25.85
N ALA A 190 6.10 3.26 25.33
CA ALA A 190 5.11 4.31 25.60
C ALA A 190 4.73 4.38 27.08
N LEU A 191 4.59 3.24 27.77
CA LEU A 191 4.33 3.19 29.21
C LEU A 191 5.50 3.75 30.03
N VAL A 192 6.74 3.42 29.67
CA VAL A 192 7.94 3.98 30.31
C VAL A 192 8.00 5.50 30.12
N ILE A 193 7.71 5.99 28.92
CA ILE A 193 7.64 7.42 28.62
C ILE A 193 6.53 8.10 29.45
N ALA A 194 5.34 7.51 29.52
CA ALA A 194 4.21 8.06 30.27
C ALA A 194 4.51 8.10 31.78
N ALA A 195 5.10 7.03 32.34
CA ALA A 195 5.50 6.98 33.74
C ALA A 195 6.59 8.01 34.06
N SER A 196 7.62 8.11 33.21
CA SER A 196 8.71 9.08 33.38
C SER A 196 8.21 10.52 33.28
N THR A 197 7.31 10.80 32.33
CA THR A 197 6.71 12.14 32.15
C THR A 197 5.78 12.49 33.32
N THR A 198 4.98 11.54 33.80
CA THR A 198 4.10 11.77 34.97
C THR A 198 4.91 12.04 36.24
N TYR A 199 6.00 11.30 36.44
CA TYR A 199 6.91 11.54 37.56
C TYR A 199 7.57 12.92 37.48
N ASP A 200 7.97 13.37 36.28
CA ASP A 200 8.52 14.71 36.06
C ASP A 200 7.50 15.82 36.38
N ILE A 201 6.24 15.65 35.96
CA ILE A 201 5.14 16.58 36.29
C ILE A 201 4.87 16.60 37.80
N TYR A 202 4.89 15.44 38.47
CA TYR A 202 4.70 15.34 39.91
C TYR A 202 5.81 16.08 40.67
N LEU A 203 7.07 15.90 40.27
CA LEU A 203 8.21 16.61 40.85
C LEU A 203 8.09 18.13 40.64
N TYR A 204 7.67 18.55 39.46
CA TYR A 204 7.42 19.97 39.15
C TYR A 204 6.33 20.58 40.03
N THR A 205 5.24 19.84 40.28
CA THR A 205 4.10 20.31 41.08
C THR A 205 4.40 20.32 42.59
N THR A 206 5.22 19.39 43.06
CA THR A 206 5.54 19.20 44.50
C THR A 206 6.85 19.89 44.89
N GLU A 207 7.45 20.69 43.99
CA GLU A 207 8.76 21.35 44.13
C GLU A 207 9.86 20.42 44.70
N SER A 208 9.80 19.14 44.34
CA SER A 208 10.65 18.10 44.91
C SER A 208 11.89 17.84 44.05
N GLN A 209 13.01 17.53 44.70
CA GLN A 209 14.26 17.23 44.00
C GLN A 209 14.25 15.84 43.34
N VAL A 210 14.93 15.72 42.20
CA VAL A 210 15.06 14.44 41.47
C VAL A 210 15.94 13.49 42.27
N LYS A 211 15.37 12.39 42.78
CA LYS A 211 16.13 11.36 43.52
C LYS A 211 17.10 10.57 42.64
N HIS A 212 16.64 10.13 41.46
CA HIS A 212 17.47 9.42 40.48
C HIS A 212 17.21 9.94 39.06
N GLN A 213 18.28 10.24 38.33
CA GLN A 213 18.20 10.81 36.98
C GLN A 213 17.52 9.86 35.98
N ALA A 214 17.66 8.54 36.16
CA ALA A 214 17.04 7.52 35.31
C ALA A 214 15.50 7.62 35.26
N LEU A 215 14.86 8.06 36.35
CA LEU A 215 13.40 8.17 36.42
C LEU A 215 12.83 9.29 35.53
N VAL A 216 13.67 10.24 35.13
CA VAL A 216 13.31 11.39 34.28
C VAL A 216 13.95 11.27 32.89
N ALA A 217 14.68 10.17 32.63
CA ALA A 217 15.44 10.01 31.39
C ALA A 217 14.55 9.91 30.14
N PHE A 218 13.32 9.41 30.27
CA PHE A 218 12.35 9.28 29.18
C PHE A 218 11.22 10.33 29.23
N SER A 219 11.35 11.38 30.06
CA SER A 219 10.34 12.43 30.15
C SER A 219 10.28 13.22 28.84
N ILE A 220 9.09 13.27 28.22
CA ILE A 220 8.85 14.05 27.01
C ILE A 220 9.07 15.53 27.28
N LEU A 221 8.67 16.04 28.44
CA LEU A 221 8.75 17.47 28.74
C LEU A 221 10.19 17.93 28.86
N LYS A 222 11.01 17.19 29.59
CA LYS A 222 12.43 17.51 29.79
C LYS A 222 13.23 17.34 28.50
N ASN A 223 13.08 16.19 27.83
CA ASN A 223 13.79 15.92 26.59
C ASN A 223 13.30 16.81 25.45
N GLY A 224 12.01 17.08 25.37
CA GLY A 224 11.41 17.99 24.38
C GLY A 224 11.93 19.43 24.52
N LYS A 225 12.00 19.96 25.75
CA LYS A 225 12.63 21.27 26.00
C LYS A 225 14.10 21.29 25.57
N LYS A 226 14.84 20.22 25.84
CA LYS A 226 16.25 20.08 25.42
C LYS A 226 16.40 19.96 23.90
N LEU A 227 15.49 19.26 23.22
CA LEU A 227 15.49 19.08 21.77
C LEU A 227 15.17 20.38 21.01
N ILE A 228 14.33 21.23 21.59
CA ILE A 228 13.93 22.53 20.99
C ILE A 228 14.91 23.64 21.40
N ALA A 229 15.68 23.46 22.46
CA ALA A 229 16.67 24.45 22.91
C ALA A 229 17.76 24.65 21.84
N ILE A 230 17.95 25.90 21.43
CA ILE A 230 19.03 26.29 20.53
C ILE A 230 20.25 26.63 21.39
N GLU A 231 21.14 25.67 21.56
CA GLU A 231 22.42 25.89 22.23
C GLU A 231 23.48 26.40 21.23
N ASN A 232 23.92 27.65 21.40
CA ASN A 232 25.04 28.18 20.63
C ASN A 232 26.36 27.75 21.27
N ASN A 233 26.81 26.54 20.94
CA ASN A 233 28.12 26.05 21.41
C ASN A 233 29.21 26.46 20.41
N ALA A 234 30.22 27.19 20.88
CA ALA A 234 31.37 27.59 20.05
C ALA A 234 32.13 26.39 19.43
N LYS A 235 31.93 25.17 19.95
CA LYS A 235 32.50 23.92 19.43
C LYS A 235 31.64 23.23 18.36
N GLN A 236 30.46 23.77 18.04
CA GLN A 236 29.55 23.18 17.07
C GLN A 236 29.80 23.74 15.67
N ILE A 237 29.99 22.85 14.70
CA ILE A 237 30.10 23.23 13.29
C ILE A 237 28.67 23.40 12.74
N THR A 238 28.17 24.64 12.75
CA THR A 238 26.77 24.96 12.45
C THR A 238 26.33 24.59 11.03
N CYS A 239 27.24 24.68 10.04
CA CYS A 239 26.93 24.27 8.66
C CYS A 239 26.57 22.77 8.55
N MET A 240 27.10 21.91 9.43
CA MET A 240 26.73 20.49 9.44
C MET A 240 25.27 20.28 9.84
N ASN A 241 24.71 21.13 10.71
CA ASN A 241 23.29 21.05 11.04
C ASN A 241 22.42 21.36 9.82
N GLY A 242 22.81 22.35 9.01
CA GLY A 242 22.12 22.68 7.76
C GLY A 242 22.16 21.51 6.77
N ILE A 243 23.33 20.88 6.61
CA ILE A 243 23.48 19.68 5.76
C ILE A 243 22.56 18.56 6.26
N ARG A 244 22.50 18.30 7.57
CA ARG A 244 21.59 17.28 8.14
C ARG A 244 20.14 17.55 7.79
N VAL A 245 19.67 18.79 7.94
CA VAL A 245 18.28 19.15 7.61
C VAL A 245 17.99 18.88 6.13
N ILE A 246 18.87 19.32 5.23
CA ILE A 246 18.70 19.12 3.79
C ILE A 246 18.70 17.62 3.45
N SER A 247 19.64 16.85 4.00
CA SER A 247 19.72 15.40 3.79
C SER A 247 18.49 14.67 4.35
N THR A 248 17.98 15.05 5.52
CA THR A 248 16.74 14.47 6.09
C THR A 248 15.53 14.77 5.20
N MET A 249 15.39 16.01 4.71
CA MET A 249 14.28 16.37 3.82
C MET A 249 14.35 15.57 2.51
N TRP A 250 15.56 15.35 1.98
CA TRP A 250 15.77 14.52 0.80
C TRP A 250 15.32 13.07 1.02
N ILE A 251 15.67 12.44 2.15
CA ILE A 251 15.21 11.08 2.51
C ILE A 251 13.68 11.01 2.62
N ILE A 252 13.05 12.00 3.24
CA ILE A 252 11.58 12.04 3.37
C ILE A 252 10.91 12.08 1.99
N LEU A 253 11.44 12.92 1.08
CA LEU A 253 10.92 13.02 -0.29
C LEU A 253 11.10 11.71 -1.05
N ASP A 254 12.26 11.06 -0.94
CA ASP A 254 12.51 9.76 -1.57
C ASP A 254 11.52 8.70 -1.09
N HIS A 255 11.33 8.53 0.21
CA HIS A 255 10.36 7.57 0.73
C HIS A 255 8.94 7.84 0.24
N ARG A 256 8.56 9.11 0.10
CA ARG A 256 7.26 9.46 -0.49
C ARG A 256 7.14 9.02 -1.96
N TYR A 257 8.14 9.29 -2.79
CA TYR A 257 8.10 8.91 -4.20
C TYR A 257 8.28 7.40 -4.40
N SER A 258 9.14 6.74 -3.63
CA SER A 258 9.37 5.30 -3.70
C SER A 258 8.07 4.50 -3.50
N VAL A 259 7.23 4.87 -2.54
CA VAL A 259 5.90 4.25 -2.34
C VAL A 259 5.05 4.35 -3.62
N GLN A 260 5.06 5.49 -4.30
CA GLN A 260 4.32 5.66 -5.56
C GLN A 260 4.88 4.83 -6.72
N PHE A 261 6.18 4.50 -6.67
CA PHE A 261 6.81 3.58 -7.61
C PHE A 261 6.42 2.12 -7.36
N TYR A 262 6.38 1.68 -6.10
CA TYR A 262 6.06 0.30 -5.75
C TYR A 262 4.58 -0.04 -5.91
N PHE A 263 3.68 0.89 -5.61
CA PHE A 263 2.24 0.68 -5.76
C PHE A 263 1.74 1.16 -7.13
N PRO A 264 0.61 0.63 -7.65
CA PRO A 264 0.02 1.05 -8.92
C PRO A 264 -0.71 2.40 -8.81
N LEU A 265 -0.05 3.41 -8.22
CA LEU A 265 -0.60 4.76 -8.07
C LEU A 265 -0.29 5.65 -9.27
N TRP A 266 0.78 5.33 -10.01
CA TRP A 266 1.21 6.04 -11.22
C TRP A 266 1.27 5.09 -12.41
N ASN A 267 0.96 5.62 -13.59
CA ASN A 267 1.03 4.85 -14.83
C ASN A 267 2.49 4.54 -15.18
N ASN A 268 2.74 3.35 -15.73
CA ASN A 268 4.10 2.86 -15.94
C ASN A 268 4.91 3.72 -16.93
N PHE A 269 4.30 4.31 -17.96
CA PHE A 269 5.05 5.20 -18.87
C PHE A 269 5.38 6.54 -18.22
N TYR A 270 4.54 7.02 -17.31
CA TYR A 270 4.88 8.21 -16.51
C TYR A 270 6.05 7.91 -15.57
N LYS A 271 6.05 6.74 -14.92
CA LYS A 271 7.18 6.27 -14.10
C LYS A 271 8.48 6.26 -14.91
N GLU A 272 8.45 5.70 -16.12
CA GLU A 272 9.63 5.64 -16.99
C GLU A 272 10.11 7.02 -17.48
N THR A 273 9.19 7.88 -17.92
CA THR A 273 9.56 9.24 -18.35
C THR A 273 10.07 10.09 -17.18
N TRP A 274 9.48 9.91 -15.99
CA TRP A 274 9.95 10.56 -14.77
C TRP A 274 11.36 10.10 -14.39
N THR A 275 11.68 8.80 -14.48
CA THR A 275 13.01 8.29 -14.13
C THR A 275 14.09 8.70 -15.13
N ARG A 276 13.73 8.92 -16.40
CA ARG A 276 14.66 9.39 -17.44
C ARG A 276 14.90 10.90 -17.43
N SER A 277 14.12 11.67 -16.67
CA SER A 277 14.27 13.13 -16.60
C SER A 277 15.48 13.53 -15.75
N ALA A 278 16.37 14.34 -16.30
CA ALA A 278 17.56 14.83 -15.61
C ALA A 278 17.24 15.57 -14.29
N GLY A 279 16.13 16.32 -14.25
CA GLY A 279 15.69 17.02 -13.04
C GLY A 279 15.29 16.10 -11.89
N ASN A 280 14.85 14.88 -12.19
CA ASN A 280 14.43 13.89 -11.20
C ASN A 280 15.58 12.97 -10.75
N MET A 281 16.74 13.06 -11.41
CA MET A 281 17.91 12.25 -11.07
C MET A 281 18.37 12.49 -9.62
N PHE A 282 18.15 13.69 -9.08
CA PHE A 282 18.36 14.00 -7.67
C PHE A 282 17.49 13.12 -6.76
N MET A 283 16.22 12.89 -7.08
CA MET A 283 15.35 12.03 -6.26
C MET A 283 15.73 10.55 -6.40
N ILE A 284 16.08 10.09 -7.60
CA ILE A 284 16.47 8.68 -7.84
C ILE A 284 17.75 8.30 -7.08
N ASN A 285 18.69 9.25 -6.93
CA ASN A 285 19.95 9.04 -6.24
C ASN A 285 19.89 9.45 -4.75
N ALA A 286 18.71 9.44 -4.14
CA ALA A 286 18.54 9.82 -2.73
C ALA A 286 19.33 8.95 -1.74
N GLN A 287 19.81 7.77 -2.16
CA GLN A 287 20.75 6.97 -1.37
C GLN A 287 22.01 7.77 -0.98
N MET A 288 22.43 8.73 -1.80
CA MET A 288 23.54 9.64 -1.49
C MET A 288 23.27 10.55 -0.28
N ALA A 289 22.00 10.78 0.08
CA ALA A 289 21.64 11.48 1.30
C ALA A 289 22.06 10.69 2.55
N VAL A 290 21.98 9.35 2.49
CA VAL A 290 22.44 8.47 3.58
C VAL A 290 23.97 8.52 3.70
N ASP A 291 24.68 8.53 2.57
CA ASP A 291 26.15 8.70 2.55
C ASP A 291 26.59 10.01 3.18
N THR A 292 25.77 11.05 3.06
CA THR A 292 26.02 12.34 3.73
C THR A 292 26.03 12.16 5.25
N PHE A 293 25.13 11.35 5.83
CA PHE A 293 25.15 11.06 7.27
C PHE A 293 26.37 10.25 7.70
N PHE A 294 26.82 9.30 6.88
CA PHE A 294 28.07 8.56 7.14
C PHE A 294 29.29 9.49 7.10
N LEU A 295 29.37 10.37 6.10
CA LEU A 295 30.43 11.37 5.98
C LEU A 295 30.45 12.33 7.17
N LEU A 296 29.30 12.90 7.54
CA LEU A 296 29.18 13.78 8.70
C LEU A 296 29.60 13.08 10.00
N SER A 297 29.26 11.80 10.13
CA SER A 297 29.67 10.98 11.28
C SER A 297 31.20 10.84 11.34
N GLY A 298 31.85 10.58 10.21
CA GLY A 298 33.31 10.50 10.10
C GLY A 298 34.01 11.83 10.36
N ILE A 299 33.52 12.93 9.79
CA ILE A 299 34.05 14.28 10.02
C ILE A 299 34.03 14.62 11.51
N LEU A 300 32.93 14.32 12.20
CA LEU A 300 32.80 14.59 13.63
C LEU A 300 33.78 13.74 14.47
N VAL A 301 34.04 12.48 14.08
CA VAL A 301 35.09 11.67 14.73
C VAL A 301 36.44 12.37 14.62
N THR A 302 36.83 12.72 13.40
CA THR A 302 38.15 13.30 13.12
C THR A 302 38.31 14.66 13.79
N TYR A 303 37.27 15.49 13.78
CA TYR A 303 37.27 16.80 14.45
C TYR A 303 37.51 16.67 15.96
N VAL A 304 36.79 15.76 16.63
CA VAL A 304 36.97 15.50 18.07
C VAL A 304 38.35 14.92 18.36
N TYR A 305 38.85 14.01 17.51
CA TYR A 305 40.19 13.44 17.64
C TYR A 305 41.29 14.49 17.55
N LEU A 306 41.28 15.33 16.51
CA LEU A 306 42.28 16.38 16.29
C LEU A 306 42.32 17.35 17.49
N TRP A 307 41.16 17.73 18.00
CA TRP A 307 41.05 18.57 19.18
C TRP A 307 41.61 17.90 20.46
N SER A 308 41.39 16.59 20.63
CA SER A 308 41.94 15.82 21.75
C SER A 308 43.47 15.68 21.66
N ALA A 309 43.99 15.51 20.44
CA ALA A 309 45.41 15.37 20.15
C ALA A 309 46.18 16.68 20.41
N GLU A 310 45.61 17.83 20.03
CA GLU A 310 46.18 19.16 20.30
C GLU A 310 46.36 19.43 21.80
N LYS A 311 45.52 18.83 22.66
CA LYS A 311 45.58 18.94 24.12
C LYS A 311 46.54 17.96 24.82
N SER A 312 47.38 17.23 24.08
CA SER A 312 48.38 16.29 24.62
C SER A 312 47.79 15.23 25.57
N THR A 313 46.62 14.69 25.21
CA THR A 313 46.04 13.53 25.92
C THR A 313 46.36 12.25 25.16
N SER A 314 46.80 11.20 25.86
CA SER A 314 46.99 9.87 25.25
C SER A 314 45.63 9.34 24.77
N PHE A 315 45.43 9.33 23.46
CA PHE A 315 44.16 8.95 22.86
C PHE A 315 43.98 7.43 22.89
N HIS A 316 43.12 6.95 23.78
CA HIS A 316 42.79 5.52 23.89
C HIS A 316 41.67 5.18 22.91
N ILE A 317 42.04 4.72 21.71
CA ILE A 317 41.12 4.34 20.62
C ILE A 317 39.95 3.48 21.11
N PHE A 318 40.24 2.44 21.91
CA PHE A 318 39.20 1.54 22.42
C PHE A 318 38.17 2.26 23.31
N LYS A 319 38.63 3.12 24.23
CA LYS A 319 37.77 3.90 25.12
C LYS A 319 36.94 4.93 24.34
N PHE A 320 37.50 5.51 23.28
CA PHE A 320 36.81 6.45 22.40
C PHE A 320 35.69 5.76 21.60
N TYR A 321 35.98 4.62 20.96
CA TYR A 321 34.96 3.86 20.24
C TYR A 321 33.88 3.31 21.18
N LEU A 322 34.25 2.84 22.38
CA LEU A 322 33.31 2.40 23.42
C LEU A 322 32.37 3.52 23.86
N HIS A 323 32.91 4.69 24.22
CA HIS A 323 32.12 5.86 24.59
C HIS A 323 31.20 6.31 23.44
N ARG A 324 31.65 6.20 22.19
CA ARG A 324 30.84 6.57 21.04
C ARG A 324 29.74 5.56 20.72
N PHE A 325 30.00 4.26 20.83
CA PHE A 325 28.97 3.24 20.69
C PHE A 325 27.87 3.40 21.75
N LEU A 326 28.27 3.70 22.99
CA LEU A 326 27.33 3.96 24.08
C LEU A 326 26.54 5.27 23.88
N SER A 327 27.20 6.34 23.42
CA SER A 327 26.55 7.64 23.17
C SER A 327 25.68 7.70 21.90
N PHE A 328 25.70 6.68 21.03
CA PHE A 328 24.76 6.54 19.91
C PHE A 328 23.44 5.88 20.35
N SER A 329 23.36 5.33 21.56
CA SER A 329 22.14 4.77 22.18
C SER A 329 21.42 5.70 23.16
N ASP A 330 21.93 6.92 23.36
CA ASP A 330 21.33 7.99 24.18
C ASP A 330 20.87 9.16 23.30
#